data_AF-A0A7V2ADH1-F1
#
_entry.id   AF-A0A7V2ADH1-F1
#
_cell.length_a   1.000
_cell.length_b   1.000
_cell.length_c   1.000
_cell.angle_alpha   90.00
_cell.angle_beta   90.00
_cell.angle_gamma   90.00
#
_symmetry.space_group_name_H-M   'P 1'
#
loop_
_entity.id
_entity.type
_entity.pdbx_description
1 polymer ?
#
loop_
_entity_poly.entity_id
_entity_poly.type
_entity_poly.pdbx_seq_one_letter_code
_entity_poly.pdbx_strand_id
1 'polypeptide(L)'
;MTDAAARALSILRDGGQYQWYVIPLFAFVVYVYAVEVERKNWDLVFAGLAFWGMDWFNEIWNSLVFHFNGRAPVWGAPGDTAYLIFIGLNIEIMFMFAIAGVAFGKMLPEDKKLKVLGINNRIFIAVFGAAFCVFIEVL
;
A
#
# COMPACT_ATOMS: atom_id res chain seq x y z
N MET A 1 -11.25 22.89 8.27
CA MET A 1 -10.23 22.27 7.40
C MET A 1 -8.85 22.64 7.92
N THR A 2 -7.98 21.67 8.18
CA THR A 2 -6.58 21.91 8.57
C THR A 2 -5.72 22.30 7.36
N ASP A 3 -4.64 23.05 7.55
CA ASP A 3 -3.74 23.49 6.47
C ASP A 3 -3.08 22.34 5.68
N ALA A 4 -2.85 21.19 6.32
CA ALA A 4 -2.37 19.99 5.66
C ALA A 4 -3.42 19.39 4.71
N ALA A 5 -4.67 19.30 5.17
CA ALA A 5 -5.77 18.80 4.36
C ALA A 5 -6.10 19.71 3.16
N ALA A 6 -5.95 21.03 3.32
CA ALA A 6 -6.13 21.97 2.21
C ALA A 6 -5.05 21.81 1.13
N ARG A 7 -3.79 21.58 1.53
CA ARG A 7 -2.68 21.29 0.62
C ARG A 7 -2.88 19.98 -0.14
N ALA A 8 -3.21 18.90 0.56
CA ALA A 8 -3.50 17.61 -0.07
C ALA A 8 -4.63 17.71 -1.10
N LEU A 9 -5.69 18.49 -0.81
CA LEU A 9 -6.79 18.72 -1.73
C LEU A 9 -6.35 19.49 -2.99
N SER A 10 -5.44 20.46 -2.86
CA SER A 10 -4.97 21.27 -4.00
C SER A 10 -4.17 20.49 -5.04
N ILE A 11 -3.54 19.39 -4.64
CA ILE A 11 -2.76 18.50 -5.52
C ILE A 11 -3.46 17.18 -5.81
N LEU A 12 -4.68 16.99 -5.27
CA LEU A 12 -5.44 15.76 -5.42
C LEU A 12 -5.74 15.57 -6.89
N ARG A 13 -5.23 14.48 -7.44
CA ARG A 13 -5.40 14.12 -8.84
C ARG A 13 -4.91 15.20 -9.83
N ASP A 14 -3.83 15.91 -9.50
CA ASP A 14 -3.18 16.88 -10.40
C ASP A 14 -2.08 16.26 -11.28
N GLY A 15 -2.32 16.13 -12.59
CA GLY A 15 -1.45 15.43 -13.52
C GLY A 15 -0.03 16.01 -13.62
N GLY A 16 0.19 17.25 -13.15
CA GLY A 16 1.52 17.84 -13.02
C GLY A 16 2.40 17.19 -11.95
N GLN A 17 1.81 16.39 -11.06
CA GLN A 17 2.49 15.72 -9.94
C GLN A 17 3.03 14.34 -10.29
N TYR A 18 2.97 13.93 -11.56
CA TYR A 18 3.59 12.68 -12.02
C TYR A 18 5.11 12.81 -12.06
N GLN A 19 5.78 11.73 -11.65
CA GLN A 19 7.23 11.63 -11.71
C GLN A 19 7.65 10.53 -12.70
N TRP A 20 8.71 10.77 -13.46
CA TRP A 20 9.17 9.83 -14.50
C TRP A 20 9.61 8.47 -13.94
N TYR A 21 10.07 8.41 -12.69
CA TYR A 21 10.44 7.15 -12.04
C TYR A 21 9.25 6.21 -11.78
N VAL A 22 8.01 6.69 -11.91
CA VAL A 22 6.80 5.86 -11.80
C VAL A 22 6.78 4.78 -12.89
N ILE A 23 7.32 5.06 -14.08
CA ILE A 23 7.35 4.12 -15.21
C ILE A 23 8.15 2.86 -14.88
N PRO A 24 9.44 2.94 -14.48
CA PRO A 24 10.20 1.75 -14.09
C PRO A 24 9.61 1.04 -12.86
N LEU A 25 9.03 1.77 -11.90
CA LEU A 25 8.34 1.14 -10.75
C LEU A 25 7.12 0.32 -11.21
N PHE A 26 6.31 0.86 -12.12
CA PHE A 26 5.18 0.13 -12.68
C PHE A 26 5.63 -1.12 -13.43
N ALA A 27 6.67 -1.00 -14.25
CA ALA A 27 7.25 -2.15 -14.95
C ALA A 27 7.74 -3.22 -13.96
N PHE A 28 8.30 -2.81 -12.82
CA PHE A 28 8.72 -3.73 -11.77
C PHE A 28 7.53 -4.44 -11.09
N VAL A 29 6.44 -3.72 -10.77
CA VAL A 29 5.20 -4.36 -10.28
C VAL A 29 4.71 -5.41 -11.28
N VAL A 30 4.61 -5.06 -12.56
CA VAL A 30 4.19 -6.00 -13.61
C VAL A 30 5.10 -7.21 -13.65
N TYR A 31 6.42 -7.02 -13.60
CA TYR A 31 7.39 -8.12 -13.58
C TYR A 31 7.20 -9.05 -12.37
N VAL A 32 7.04 -8.50 -11.16
CA VAL A 32 6.81 -9.28 -9.93
C VAL A 32 5.60 -10.20 -10.08
N TYR A 33 4.48 -9.68 -10.59
CA TYR A 33 3.28 -10.48 -10.80
C TYR A 33 3.41 -11.45 -11.98
N ALA A 34 4.07 -11.05 -13.06
CA ALA A 34 4.31 -11.90 -14.23
C ALA A 34 5.11 -13.16 -13.87
N VAL A 35 6.15 -13.03 -13.03
CA VAL A 35 6.96 -14.16 -12.55
C VAL A 35 6.11 -15.15 -11.75
N GLU A 36 5.18 -14.68 -10.93
CA GLU A 36 4.32 -15.56 -10.14
C GLU A 36 3.22 -16.22 -10.98
N VAL A 37 2.71 -15.52 -12.00
CA VAL A 37 1.80 -16.10 -13.00
C VAL A 37 2.52 -17.16 -13.84
N GLU A 38 3.75 -16.90 -14.28
CA GLU A 38 4.59 -17.88 -15.02
C GLU A 38 4.80 -19.16 -14.19
N ARG A 39 5.05 -19.00 -12.88
CA ARG A 39 5.17 -20.11 -11.91
C ARG A 39 3.84 -20.77 -11.54
N LYS A 40 2.71 -20.28 -12.06
CA LYS A 40 1.35 -20.70 -11.69
C LYS A 40 1.06 -20.59 -10.19
N ASN A 41 1.74 -19.68 -9.51
CA ASN A 41 1.62 -19.46 -8.07
C ASN A 41 0.49 -18.47 -7.77
N TRP A 42 -0.74 -18.91 -8.03
CA TRP A 42 -1.94 -18.10 -7.87
C TRP A 42 -2.18 -17.67 -6.43
N ASP A 43 -1.83 -18.53 -5.46
CA ASP A 43 -1.93 -18.20 -4.03
C ASP A 43 -1.19 -16.90 -3.70
N LEU A 44 -0.01 -16.73 -4.28
CA LEU A 44 0.80 -15.54 -4.03
C LEU A 44 0.33 -14.31 -4.79
N VAL A 45 -0.17 -14.50 -6.03
CA VAL A 45 -0.84 -13.44 -6.79
C VAL A 45 -2.03 -12.89 -6.00
N PHE A 46 -2.90 -13.78 -5.48
CA PHE A 46 -4.05 -13.37 -4.69
C PHE A 46 -3.65 -12.80 -3.33
N ALA A 47 -2.60 -13.29 -2.69
CA ALA A 47 -2.08 -12.70 -1.45
C ALA A 47 -1.59 -11.26 -1.69
N GLY A 48 -0.86 -11.02 -2.78
CA GLY A 48 -0.43 -9.69 -3.20
C GLY A 48 -1.60 -8.74 -3.44
N LEU A 49 -2.58 -9.17 -4.25
CA LEU A 49 -3.78 -8.39 -4.54
C LEU A 49 -4.65 -8.14 -3.31
N ALA A 50 -4.74 -9.10 -2.39
CA ALA A 50 -5.50 -8.93 -1.16
C ALA A 50 -4.85 -7.90 -0.23
N PHE A 51 -3.51 -7.93 -0.10
CA PHE A 51 -2.77 -6.97 0.70
C PHE A 51 -2.86 -5.56 0.11
N TRP A 52 -2.69 -5.44 -1.21
CA TRP A 52 -2.92 -4.20 -1.96
C TRP A 52 -4.36 -3.68 -1.85
N GLY A 53 -5.35 -4.57 -1.94
CA GLY A 53 -6.76 -4.21 -1.82
C GLY A 53 -7.14 -3.72 -0.41
N MET A 54 -6.46 -4.23 0.63
CA MET A 54 -6.65 -3.76 2.01
C MET A 54 -6.21 -2.29 2.16
N ASP A 55 -5.10 -1.91 1.55
CA ASP A 55 -4.64 -0.52 1.51
C ASP A 55 -5.64 0.40 0.81
N TRP A 56 -6.11 0.01 -0.38
CA TRP A 56 -7.19 0.73 -1.07
C TRP A 56 -8.46 0.88 -0.23
N PHE A 57 -8.86 -0.18 0.47
CA PHE A 57 -10.02 -0.12 1.35
C PHE A 57 -9.84 0.91 2.47
N ASN A 58 -8.67 0.89 3.13
CA ASN A 58 -8.33 1.83 4.19
C ASN A 58 -8.34 3.28 3.68
N GLU A 59 -7.79 3.52 2.49
CA GLU A 59 -7.68 4.87 1.92
C GLU A 59 -8.99 5.42 1.35
N ILE A 60 -9.87 4.54 0.84
CA ILE A 60 -11.25 4.89 0.50
C ILE A 60 -12.00 5.31 1.77
N TRP A 61 -11.91 4.52 2.83
CA TRP A 61 -12.55 4.84 4.10
C TRP A 61 -12.01 6.16 4.67
N ASN A 62 -10.70 6.35 4.70
CA ASN A 62 -10.03 7.57 5.13
C ASN A 62 -10.50 8.80 4.34
N SER A 63 -10.63 8.66 3.01
CA SER A 63 -11.14 9.71 2.13
C SER A 63 -12.63 10.02 2.36
N LEU A 64 -13.46 9.01 2.64
CA LEU A 64 -14.86 9.21 2.98
C LEU A 64 -15.01 9.93 4.32
N VAL A 65 -14.22 9.54 5.33
CA VAL A 65 -14.18 10.24 6.62
C VAL A 65 -13.80 11.71 6.43
N PHE A 66 -12.80 12.00 5.59
CA PHE A 66 -12.44 13.38 5.25
C PHE A 66 -13.59 14.13 4.56
N HIS A 67 -14.22 13.52 3.56
CA HIS A 67 -15.30 14.12 2.77
C HIS A 67 -16.50 14.51 3.65
N PHE A 68 -16.90 13.66 4.59
CA PHE A 68 -18.07 13.92 5.44
C PHE A 68 -17.75 14.82 6.65
N ASN A 69 -16.53 14.77 7.21
CA ASN A 69 -16.21 15.54 8.41
C ASN A 69 -15.64 16.94 8.14
N GLY A 70 -15.13 17.22 6.94
CA GLY A 70 -14.65 18.55 6.52
C GLY A 70 -13.50 19.16 7.35
N ARG A 71 -12.89 18.38 8.25
CA ARG A 71 -11.84 18.82 9.17
C ARG A 71 -10.46 18.36 8.72
N ALA A 72 -10.20 17.06 8.80
CA ALA A 72 -8.95 16.42 8.44
C ALA A 72 -9.22 14.93 8.12
N PRO A 73 -8.41 14.30 7.26
CA PRO A 73 -8.39 12.84 7.15
C PRO A 73 -7.89 12.21 8.46
N VAL A 74 -8.13 10.92 8.66
CA VAL A 74 -7.68 10.17 9.85
C VAL A 74 -6.15 10.13 9.88
N TRP A 75 -5.55 9.98 8.71
CA TRP A 75 -4.15 10.22 8.41
C TRP A 75 -4.07 10.78 6.99
N GLY A 76 -3.09 11.62 6.70
CA GLY A 76 -2.89 12.17 5.36
C GLY A 76 -1.43 12.03 4.98
N ALA A 77 -1.15 11.91 3.69
CA ALA A 77 0.22 11.94 3.17
C ALA A 77 0.59 13.40 2.87
N PRO A 78 1.30 14.12 3.76
CA PRO A 78 1.64 15.52 3.55
C PRO A 78 3.04 15.59 2.94
N GLY A 79 3.16 15.52 1.62
CA GLY A 79 4.46 15.58 0.94
C GLY A 79 4.38 15.75 -0.59
N ASP A 80 5.51 16.16 -1.19
CA ASP A 80 5.65 16.49 -2.62
C ASP A 80 5.77 15.23 -3.52
N THR A 81 4.71 14.41 -3.46
CA THR A 81 3.97 13.62 -4.48
C THR A 81 4.66 12.98 -5.70
N ALA A 82 4.45 11.66 -5.87
CA ALA A 82 4.26 10.99 -7.17
C ALA A 82 2.81 10.48 -7.30
N TYR A 83 1.99 11.46 -7.70
CA TYR A 83 0.55 11.51 -7.92
C TYR A 83 -0.39 10.88 -6.86
N LEU A 84 -1.01 11.78 -6.11
CA LEU A 84 -2.02 11.54 -5.08
C LEU A 84 -3.38 11.13 -5.69
N ILE A 85 -3.82 9.90 -5.44
CA ILE A 85 -5.08 9.28 -5.90
C ILE A 85 -6.22 9.57 -4.90
N PHE A 86 -5.91 9.35 -3.61
CA PHE A 86 -6.74 9.62 -2.44
C PHE A 86 -5.94 10.43 -1.43
N ILE A 87 -6.60 11.01 -0.43
CA ILE A 87 -5.95 11.94 0.53
C ILE A 87 -4.76 11.32 1.29
N GLY A 88 -4.71 9.99 1.44
CA GLY A 88 -3.54 9.26 1.95
C GLY A 88 -2.89 8.28 0.96
N LEU A 89 -3.38 8.17 -0.29
CA LEU A 89 -2.85 7.21 -1.27
C LEU A 89 -2.18 7.91 -2.45
N ASN A 90 -0.89 7.71 -2.63
CA ASN A 90 -0.17 8.05 -3.86
C ASN A 90 0.22 6.77 -4.64
N ILE A 91 0.73 6.93 -5.87
CA ILE A 91 1.10 5.79 -6.72
C ILE A 91 2.25 4.98 -6.12
N GLU A 92 3.19 5.62 -5.44
CA GLU A 92 4.34 4.94 -4.84
C GLU A 92 3.93 3.98 -3.73
N ILE A 93 3.07 4.45 -2.84
CA ILE A 93 2.47 3.65 -1.76
C ILE A 93 1.70 2.49 -2.39
N MET A 94 0.85 2.78 -3.39
CA MET A 94 0.09 1.76 -4.10
C MET A 94 1.00 0.65 -4.70
N PHE A 95 2.12 1.02 -5.33
CA PHE A 95 3.07 0.06 -5.88
C PHE A 95 3.86 -0.68 -4.80
N MET A 96 4.23 0.00 -3.72
CA MET A 96 4.89 -0.60 -2.56
C MET A 96 4.01 -1.69 -1.97
N PHE A 97 2.73 -1.44 -1.71
CA PHE A 97 1.79 -2.45 -1.20
C PHE A 97 1.60 -3.62 -2.16
N ALA A 98 1.53 -3.35 -3.47
CA ALA A 98 1.41 -4.39 -4.48
C ALA A 98 2.60 -5.36 -4.48
N ILE A 99 3.83 -4.85 -4.29
CA ILE A 99 5.05 -5.66 -4.22
C ILE A 99 5.21 -6.30 -2.85
N ALA A 100 4.98 -5.54 -1.78
CA ALA A 100 5.11 -6.00 -0.39
C ALA A 100 4.19 -7.17 -0.08
N GLY A 101 2.95 -7.16 -0.59
CA GLY A 101 2.03 -8.29 -0.43
C GLY A 101 2.58 -9.60 -1.00
N VAL A 102 3.20 -9.55 -2.19
CA VAL A 102 3.87 -10.70 -2.81
C VAL A 102 5.13 -11.07 -2.00
N ALA A 103 5.93 -10.10 -1.57
CA ALA A 103 7.14 -10.35 -0.79
C ALA A 103 6.84 -11.01 0.57
N PHE A 104 5.88 -10.47 1.33
CA PHE A 104 5.44 -11.04 2.61
C PHE A 104 4.84 -12.42 2.45
N GLY A 105 4.08 -12.65 1.38
CA GLY A 105 3.58 -13.99 1.06
C GLY A 105 4.71 -15.00 0.81
N LYS A 106 5.83 -14.59 0.19
CA LYS A 106 7.01 -15.47 0.01
C LYS A 106 7.77 -15.73 1.30
N MET A 107 7.68 -14.82 2.26
CA MET A 107 8.31 -14.99 3.58
C MET A 107 7.53 -15.96 4.48
N LEU A 108 6.30 -16.34 4.10
CA LEU A 108 5.52 -17.31 4.86
C LEU A 108 6.21 -18.69 4.84
N PRO A 109 6.49 -19.28 6.02
CA PRO A 109 6.97 -20.65 6.10
C PRO A 109 5.98 -21.64 5.48
N GLU A 110 6.50 -22.68 4.84
CA GLU A 110 5.68 -23.77 4.28
C GLU A 110 4.80 -24.43 5.36
N ASP A 111 5.37 -24.62 6.56
CA ASP A 111 4.62 -25.11 7.72
C ASP A 111 3.71 -24.02 8.30
N LYS A 112 2.41 -24.18 8.05
CA LYS A 112 1.35 -23.28 8.54
C LYS A 112 1.21 -23.26 10.07
N LYS A 113 1.74 -24.27 10.77
CA LYS A 113 1.69 -24.39 12.23
C LYS A 113 2.95 -23.86 12.92
N LEU A 114 4.00 -23.51 12.15
CA LEU A 114 5.20 -22.91 12.69
C LEU A 114 4.85 -21.65 13.50
N LYS A 115 5.41 -21.54 14.70
CA LYS A 115 5.30 -20.35 15.53
C LYS A 115 6.58 -19.54 15.44
N VAL A 116 6.43 -18.24 15.18
CA VAL A 116 7.52 -17.26 15.24
C VAL A 116 7.34 -16.47 16.53
N LEU A 117 8.33 -16.51 17.43
CA LEU A 117 8.25 -15.90 18.77
C LEU A 117 7.00 -16.32 19.57
N GLY A 118 6.55 -17.56 19.40
CA GLY A 118 5.35 -18.09 20.06
C GLY A 118 4.01 -17.72 19.40
N ILE A 119 4.01 -16.86 18.38
CA ILE A 119 2.84 -16.42 17.61
C ILE A 119 2.74 -17.22 16.31
N ASN A 120 1.52 -17.47 15.80
CA ASN A 120 1.34 -18.11 14.49
C ASN A 120 2.06 -17.31 13.40
N ASN A 121 2.85 -17.97 12.54
CA ASN A 121 3.67 -17.31 11.52
C ASN A 121 2.91 -16.35 10.60
N ARG A 122 1.65 -16.66 10.26
CA ARG A 122 0.82 -15.84 9.38
C ARG A 122 0.41 -14.54 10.05
N ILE A 123 0.04 -14.63 11.32
CA ILE A 123 -0.31 -13.46 12.15
C ILE A 123 0.94 -12.61 12.36
N PHE A 124 2.07 -13.24 12.69
CA PHE A 124 3.33 -12.53 12.88
C PHE A 124 3.72 -11.74 11.62
N ILE A 125 3.72 -12.39 10.45
CA ILE A 125 4.09 -11.76 9.17
C ILE A 125 3.07 -10.69 8.77
N ALA A 126 1.77 -10.88 9.01
CA ALA A 126 0.76 -9.87 8.76
C ALA A 126 0.94 -8.62 9.63
N VAL A 127 1.15 -8.79 10.95
CA VAL A 127 1.37 -7.68 11.88
C VAL A 127 2.68 -6.96 11.58
N PHE A 128 3.75 -7.71 11.34
CA PHE A 128 5.04 -7.14 10.96
C PHE A 128 4.94 -6.37 9.64
N GLY A 129 4.30 -6.94 8.63
CA GLY A 129 4.08 -6.29 7.34
C GLY A 129 3.27 -5.01 7.46
N ALA A 130 2.19 -5.02 8.26
CA ALA A 130 1.40 -3.82 8.53
C ALA A 130 2.22 -2.75 9.25
N ALA A 131 2.99 -3.11 10.28
CA ALA A 131 3.84 -2.17 11.00
C ALA A 131 4.95 -1.59 10.10
N PHE A 132 5.51 -2.41 9.21
CA PHE A 132 6.48 -1.97 8.21
C PHE A 132 5.87 -0.95 7.24
N CYS A 133 4.69 -1.21 6.70
CA CYS A 133 4.01 -0.29 5.79
C CYS A 133 3.71 1.05 6.47
N VAL A 134 3.14 1.03 7.68
CA VAL A 134 2.89 2.26 8.46
C VAL A 134 4.20 3.01 8.75
N PHE A 135 5.28 2.30 9.07
CA PHE A 135 6.57 2.94 9.28
C PHE A 135 7.10 3.64 8.03
N ILE A 136 6.98 3.00 6.86
CA ILE A 136 7.38 3.59 5.58
C ILE A 136 6.52 4.80 5.22
N GLU A 137 5.21 4.77 5.52
CA GLU A 137 4.31 5.91 5.28
C GLU A 137 4.57 7.12 6.18
N VAL A 138 5.15 6.90 7.37
CA VAL A 138 5.45 7.96 8.36
C VAL A 138 6.84 8.57 8.18
N LEU A 139 7.71 7.93 7.37
CA LEU A 139 9.07 8.42 7.07
C LEU A 139 9.03 9.59 6.07
#